data_AF-A0A5J5NYF4-F1
#
_entry.id   AF-A0A5J5NYF4-F1
#
_cell.length_a   1.000
_cell.length_b   1.000
_cell.length_c   1.000
_cell.angle_alpha   90.00
_cell.angle_beta   90.00
_cell.angle_gamma   90.00
#
_symmetry.space_group_name_H-M   'P 1'
#
loop_
_entity.id
_entity.type
_entity.pdbx_description
1 polymer ?
#
loop_
_entity_poly.entity_id
_entity_poly.type
_entity_poly.pdbx_seq_one_letter_code
_entity_poly.pdbx_strand_id
1 'polypeptide(L)' 'MKTLVICFALISMIVVQVDAATEKGVTCIQPGVLDPCKRPGGPHSGCHPNQKSAATQANTYNRGCSRHHRCC' A
#
# COMPACT_ATOMS: atom_id res chain seq x y z
N MET A 1 2.87 29.76 39.79
CA MET A 1 1.79 28.86 39.31
C MET A 1 1.25 29.29 37.95
N LYS A 2 0.80 30.55 37.79
CA LYS A 2 0.27 31.09 36.52
C LYS A 2 1.23 30.99 35.32
N THR A 3 2.51 31.30 35.52
CA THR A 3 3.55 31.19 34.49
C THR A 3 3.78 29.77 33.99
N LEU A 4 3.72 28.78 34.90
CA LEU A 4 3.86 27.36 34.54
C LEU A 4 2.65 26.88 33.73
N VAL A 5 1.44 27.27 34.11
CA VAL A 5 0.21 26.94 33.37
C VAL A 5 0.26 27.51 31.95
N ILE A 6 0.74 28.75 31.79
CA ILE A 6 0.91 29.36 30.47
C ILE A 6 1.97 28.60 29.65
N CYS A 7 3.09 28.22 30.25
CA CYS A 7 4.11 27.40 29.57
C CYS A 7 3.54 26.05 29.08
N PHE A 8 2.83 25.32 29.94
CA PHE A 8 2.22 24.05 29.55
C PHE A 8 1.19 24.21 28.43
N ALA A 9 0.38 25.27 28.47
CA ALA A 9 -0.59 25.57 27.42
C ALA A 9 0.06 25.88 26.06
N LEU A 10 1.21 26.58 26.07
CA LEU A 10 1.96 26.86 24.84
C LEU A 10 2.59 25.58 24.26
N ILE A 11 3.16 24.73 25.11
CA ILE A 11 3.78 23.46 24.68
C ILE A 11 2.71 22.54 24.06
N SER A 12 1.54 22.40 24.69
CA SER A 12 0.47 21.55 24.16
C SER A 12 -0.08 22.05 22.82
N MET A 13 -0.23 23.37 22.65
CA MET A 13 -0.59 23.99 21.38
C MET A 13 0.40 23.68 20.25
N ILE A 14 1.70 23.64 20.55
CA ILE A 14 2.75 23.33 19.57
C ILE A 14 2.71 21.85 19.18
N VAL A 15 2.61 20.94 20.16
CA VAL A 15 2.56 19.49 19.93
C VAL A 15 1.38 19.10 19.03
N VAL A 16 0.18 19.62 19.32
CA VAL A 16 -1.03 19.33 18.51
C VAL A 16 -0.88 19.81 17.05
N GLN A 17 -0.22 20.94 16.82
CA GLN A 17 0.03 21.44 15.47
C GLN A 17 1.06 20.61 14.72
N VAL A 18 2.09 20.12 15.42
CA VAL A 18 3.10 19.22 14.84
C VAL A 18 2.47 17.90 14.43
N ASP A 19 1.65 17.28 15.29
CA ASP A 19 0.97 16.01 14.96
C ASP A 19 0.00 16.16 13.78
N ALA A 20 -0.79 17.23 13.74
CA ALA A 20 -1.69 17.52 12.62
C ALA A 20 -0.95 17.81 11.31
N ALA A 21 0.26 18.37 11.37
CA ALA A 21 1.13 18.53 10.21
C ALA A 21 1.79 17.20 9.79
N THR A 22 2.05 16.32 10.75
CA THR A 22 2.69 15.02 10.53
C THR A 22 1.72 14.02 9.90
N GLU A 23 0.42 14.08 10.21
CA GLU A 23 -0.62 13.31 9.50
C GLU A 23 -0.70 13.66 8.01
N LYS A 24 -0.47 14.92 7.64
CA LYS A 24 -0.34 15.33 6.23
C LYS A 24 0.95 14.83 5.58
N GLY A 25 1.95 14.50 6.40
CA GLY A 25 3.25 13.97 6.00
C GLY A 25 3.36 12.45 6.08
N VAL A 26 2.28 11.72 6.44
CA VAL A 26 2.24 10.26 6.28
C VAL A 26 2.33 9.99 4.79
N THR A 27 3.55 9.71 4.35
CA THR A 27 3.84 9.18 3.04
C THR A 27 3.19 7.81 2.97
N CYS A 28 1.91 7.79 2.58
CA CYS A 28 1.22 6.56 2.24
C CYS A 28 2.16 5.80 1.31
N ILE A 29 2.55 4.58 1.73
CA ILE A 29 3.38 3.71 0.92
C ILE A 29 2.74 3.65 -0.46
N GLN A 30 3.52 3.99 -1.49
CA GLN A 30 2.98 4.01 -2.84
C GLN A 30 2.30 2.66 -3.11
N PRO A 31 1.05 2.63 -3.62
CA PRO A 31 0.30 1.39 -3.80
C PRO A 31 1.08 0.32 -4.59
N GLY A 32 1.93 0.75 -5.53
CA GLY A 32 2.83 -0.10 -6.30
C GLY A 32 3.89 -0.89 -5.51
N VAL A 33 4.16 -0.50 -4.26
CA VAL A 33 5.09 -1.21 -3.35
C VAL A 33 4.41 -2.42 -2.72
N LEU A 34 3.12 -2.29 -2.38
CA LEU A 34 2.32 -3.37 -1.79
C LEU A 34 1.73 -4.28 -2.87
N ASP A 35 1.28 -3.69 -3.97
CA ASP A 35 0.69 -4.37 -5.10
C ASP A 35 1.48 -4.00 -6.37
N PRO A 36 2.37 -4.89 -6.85
CA PRO A 36 3.15 -4.65 -8.06
C PRO A 36 2.29 -4.28 -9.28
N CYS A 37 1.03 -4.72 -9.34
CA CYS A 37 0.11 -4.39 -10.42
C CYS A 37 -0.37 -2.94 -10.39
N LYS A 38 -0.25 -2.24 -9.27
CA LYS A 38 -0.59 -0.81 -9.11
C LYS A 38 0.61 0.12 -9.32
N ARG A 39 1.78 -0.42 -9.71
CA ARG A 39 2.96 0.39 -9.98
C ARG A 39 2.69 1.32 -11.19
N PRO A 40 3.12 2.57 -11.18
CA PRO A 40 3.10 3.40 -12.39
C PRO A 40 4.02 2.83 -13.47
N GLY A 41 3.73 3.10 -14.75
CA GLY A 41 4.55 2.64 -15.88
C GLY A 41 3.86 1.73 -16.90
N GLY A 42 2.55 1.54 -16.80
CA GLY A 42 1.76 0.77 -17.77
C GLY A 42 1.39 -0.64 -17.31
N PRO A 43 0.94 -1.52 -18.22
CA PRO A 43 0.54 -2.89 -17.89
C PRO A 43 1.74 -3.71 -17.41
N HIS A 44 1.63 -4.30 -16.22
CA HIS A 44 2.66 -5.17 -15.67
C HIS A 44 2.41 -6.62 -16.07
N SER A 45 3.47 -7.37 -16.38
CA SER A 45 3.37 -8.78 -16.73
C SER A 45 2.70 -9.59 -15.61
N GLY A 46 1.63 -10.33 -15.94
CA GLY A 46 0.88 -11.14 -14.97
C GLY A 46 -0.25 -10.38 -14.26
N CYS A 47 -0.37 -9.07 -14.48
CA CYS A 47 -1.45 -8.27 -13.93
C CYS A 47 -2.61 -8.18 -14.91
N HIS A 48 -3.82 -8.55 -14.48
CA HIS A 48 -5.01 -8.43 -15.31
C HIS A 48 -5.76 -7.13 -14.99
N PRO A 49 -6.10 -6.30 -16.00
CA PRO A 49 -6.79 -5.03 -15.79
C PRO A 49 -8.19 -5.20 -15.17
N ASN A 50 -8.80 -6.37 -15.39
CA ASN A 50 -10.04 -6.77 -14.72
C ASN A 50 -9.75 -7.79 -13.62
N GLN A 51 -9.96 -7.41 -12.35
CA GLN A 51 -9.75 -8.30 -11.19
C GLN A 51 -10.70 -9.50 -11.14
N LYS A 52 -11.83 -9.46 -11.85
CA LYS A 52 -12.81 -10.56 -11.91
C LYS A 52 -12.56 -11.53 -13.07
N SER A 53 -11.55 -11.26 -13.88
CA SER A 53 -11.19 -12.15 -14.99
C SER A 53 -10.65 -13.48 -14.48
N ALA A 54 -10.83 -14.52 -15.29
CA ALA A 54 -10.17 -15.79 -15.04
C ALA A 54 -8.65 -15.62 -15.16
N ALA A 55 -7.89 -16.39 -14.37
CA ALA A 55 -6.44 -16.40 -14.46
C ALA A 55 -6.01 -16.82 -15.88
N THR A 56 -5.29 -15.94 -16.58
CA THR A 56 -4.74 -16.26 -17.89
C THR A 56 -3.45 -17.05 -17.72
N GLN A 57 -3.25 -18.07 -18.55
CA GLN A 57 -2.02 -18.84 -18.56
C GLN A 57 -0.84 -17.92 -18.91
N ALA A 58 0.19 -17.89 -18.06
CA ALA A 58 1.34 -16.99 -18.21
C ALA A 58 2.28 -17.36 -19.37
N ASN A 59 2.10 -18.53 -19.97
CA ASN A 59 2.97 -19.10 -20.99
C ASN A 59 2.18 -20.08 -21.87
N THR A 60 2.69 -20.37 -23.06
CA THR A 60 2.07 -21.32 -23.99
C THR A 60 2.43 -22.78 -23.71
N TYR A 61 3.41 -23.06 -22.84
CA TYR A 61 3.79 -24.44 -22.58
C TYR A 61 2.77 -25.12 -21.68
N ASN A 62 2.31 -26.29 -22.10
CA ASN A 62 1.39 -27.09 -21.33
C ASN A 62 2.20 -27.94 -20.34
N ARG A 63 2.14 -27.62 -19.04
CA ARG A 63 2.77 -28.46 -17.99
C ARG A 63 2.15 -29.86 -17.91
N GLY A 64 0.96 -30.04 -18.49
CA GLY A 64 0.10 -31.17 -18.17
C GLY A 64 -0.29 -31.14 -16.69
N CYS A 65 -1.14 -32.09 -16.31
CA CYS A 65 -1.45 -32.29 -14.90
C CYS A 65 -0.58 -33.42 -14.36
N SER A 66 0.33 -33.12 -13.43
CA SER A 66 1.11 -34.16 -12.77
C SER A 66 0.32 -34.74 -11.59
N ARG A 67 0.46 -36.05 -11.36
CA ARG A 67 -0.25 -36.77 -10.29
C ARG A 67 0.06 -36.21 -8.88
N HIS A 68 1.15 -35.47 -8.74
CA HIS A 68 1.63 -34.87 -7.49
C HIS A 68 0.94 -33.54 -7.17
N HIS A 69 0.46 -32.81 -8.17
CA HIS A 69 -0.20 -31.52 -8.00
C HIS A 69 -1.60 -31.53 -8.62
N ARG A 70 -2.43 -32.53 -8.24
CA ARG A 70 -3.83 -32.69 -8.68
C ARG A 70 -4.42 -31.33 -9.04
N CYS A 71 -4.61 -31.10 -10.34
CA CYS A 71 -5.12 -29.83 -10.83
C CYS A 71 -6.51 -29.65 -10.26
N CYS A 72 -6.73 -28.52 -9.57
CA CYS A 72 -8.04 -28.12 -9.08
C CYS A 72 -8.99 -27.85 -10.24
#